data_AF-A0A8T5SGL2-F1
#
_entry.id   AF-A0A8T5SGL2-F1
#
_cell.length_a   1.000
_cell.length_b   1.000
_cell.length_c   1.000
_cell.angle_alpha   90.00
_cell.angle_beta   90.00
_cell.angle_gamma   90.00
#
_symmetry.space_group_name_H-M   'P 1'
#
loop_
_entity.id
_entity.type
_entity.pdbx_description
1 polymer ?
#
loop_
_entity_poly.entity_id
_entity_poly.type
_entity_poly.pdbx_seq_one_letter_code
_entity_poly.pdbx_strand_id
1 'polypeptide(L)'
;MARKPKVKRINCKKCGESWLPTEVPTNKEWTKMAPMPDSEGRVTIMMMATWSCPSCGKSTMGLKGKYKDEGTTGPSKKERIVEFIEKSDKKIPLTDIAAELTLSEENVEKALNAFVKMKTISGKIEDGYFIKE
;
A
#
# COMPACT_ATOMS: atom_id res chain seq x y z
N MET A 1 -10.05 6.37 16.94
CA MET A 1 -8.76 6.47 17.66
C MET A 1 -7.72 5.63 16.90
N ALA A 2 -6.82 6.26 16.14
CA ALA A 2 -5.80 5.52 15.39
C ALA A 2 -4.81 4.86 16.37
N ARG A 3 -4.70 3.52 16.33
CA ARG A 3 -3.72 2.78 17.12
C ARG A 3 -2.32 3.20 16.65
N LYS A 4 -1.57 3.93 17.48
CA LYS A 4 -0.15 4.20 17.22
C LYS A 4 0.57 2.86 16.99
N PRO A 5 1.30 2.70 15.88
CA PRO A 5 1.99 1.44 15.61
C PRO A 5 2.98 1.16 16.74
N LYS A 6 2.86 -0.01 17.37
CA LYS A 6 3.81 -0.45 18.39
C LYS A 6 5.18 -0.60 17.71
N VAL A 7 6.12 0.29 18.03
CA VAL A 7 7.50 0.20 17.57
C VAL A 7 8.10 -1.08 18.15
N LYS A 8 8.56 -1.99 17.30
CA LYS A 8 9.20 -3.23 17.75
C LYS A 8 10.57 -2.89 18.35
N ARG A 9 10.82 -3.38 19.56
CA ARG A 9 12.15 -3.32 20.19
C ARG A 9 13.08 -4.30 19.49
N ILE A 10 14.36 -3.95 19.48
CA ILE A 10 15.45 -4.80 19.00
C ILE A 10 16.06 -5.47 20.23
N ASN A 11 16.28 -6.78 20.15
CA ASN A 11 16.83 -7.57 21.25
C ASN A 11 18.22 -8.08 20.87
N CYS A 12 19.20 -7.89 21.76
CA CYS A 12 20.52 -8.49 21.58
C CYS A 12 20.45 -9.99 21.87
N LYS A 13 20.89 -10.81 20.91
CA LYS A 13 20.99 -12.27 21.07
C LYS A 13 22.07 -12.72 22.07
N LYS A 14 22.99 -11.83 22.48
CA LYS A 14 24.11 -12.16 23.38
C LYS A 14 23.80 -11.86 24.84
N CYS A 15 23.35 -10.64 25.16
CA CYS A 15 23.11 -10.22 26.54
C CYS A 15 21.61 -10.06 26.89
N GLY A 16 20.70 -10.22 25.92
CA GLY A 16 19.26 -10.06 26.15
C GLY A 16 18.78 -8.61 26.23
N GLU A 17 19.68 -7.63 26.20
CA GLU A 17 19.35 -6.21 26.23
C GLU A 17 18.35 -5.84 25.12
N SER A 18 17.39 -4.97 25.43
CA SER A 18 16.35 -4.56 24.47
C SER A 18 16.26 -3.04 24.37
N TRP A 19 16.41 -2.51 23.16
CA TRP A 19 16.36 -1.07 22.89
C TRP A 19 15.41 -0.74 21.75
N LEU A 20 14.97 0.51 21.69
CA LEU A 20 14.24 1.02 20.54
C LEU A 20 15.20 1.33 19.39
N PRO A 21 14.77 1.15 18.13
CA PRO A 21 15.58 1.45 16.95
C PRO A 21 16.12 2.89 16.86
N THR A 22 15.50 3.83 17.60
CA THR A 22 15.83 5.26 17.64
C THR A 22 16.79 5.64 18.76
N GLU A 23 16.97 4.79 19.78
CA GLU A 23 17.79 5.10 20.96
C GLU A 23 19.28 4.86 20.72
N VAL A 24 19.61 3.96 19.80
CA VAL A 24 21.00 3.53 19.52
C VAL A 24 21.36 3.90 18.09
N PRO A 25 22.55 4.48 17.83
CA PRO A 25 22.98 4.79 16.48
C PRO A 25 23.14 3.52 15.62
N THR A 26 22.74 3.64 14.36
CA THR A 26 22.87 2.60 13.36
C THR A 26 24.25 2.62 12.71
N ASN A 27 24.90 1.47 12.58
CA ASN A 27 26.19 1.35 11.90
C ASN A 27 26.01 1.30 10.38
N LYS A 28 25.01 0.54 9.91
CA LYS A 28 24.73 0.35 8.48
C LYS A 28 23.23 0.28 8.27
N GLU A 29 22.76 0.92 7.22
CA GLU A 29 21.35 0.98 6.85
C GLU A 29 21.20 0.58 5.38
N TRP A 30 20.14 -0.17 5.07
CA TRP A 30 19.81 -0.54 3.70
C TRP A 30 18.30 -0.70 3.55
N THR A 31 17.80 -0.47 2.35
CA THR A 31 16.38 -0.64 2.04
C THR A 31 16.13 -1.99 1.36
N LYS A 32 15.02 -2.62 1.71
CA LYS A 32 14.51 -3.83 1.08
C LYS A 32 13.11 -3.53 0.56
N MET A 33 12.94 -3.63 -0.75
CA MET A 33 11.63 -3.47 -1.40
C MET A 33 10.93 -4.84 -1.45
N ALA A 34 9.63 -4.86 -1.21
CA ALA A 34 8.82 -6.05 -1.44
C ALA A 34 8.80 -6.37 -2.96
N PRO A 35 8.94 -7.65 -3.36
CA PRO A 35 8.97 -8.04 -4.77
C PRO A 35 7.61 -7.88 -5.47
N MET A 36 6.52 -7.78 -4.71
CA MET A 36 5.18 -7.61 -5.25
C MET A 36 4.50 -6.40 -4.58
N PRO A 37 3.80 -5.56 -5.36
CA PRO A 37 2.98 -4.47 -4.84
C PRO A 37 1.73 -4.99 -4.10
N ASP A 38 1.22 -4.18 -3.16
CA ASP A 38 -0.01 -4.44 -2.42
C ASP A 38 -1.25 -4.33 -3.35
N SER A 39 -2.44 -4.70 -2.89
CA SER A 39 -3.68 -4.58 -3.70
C SER A 39 -3.98 -3.15 -4.17
N GLU A 40 -3.41 -2.16 -3.47
CA GLU A 40 -3.44 -0.73 -3.82
C GLU A 40 -2.14 -0.28 -4.50
N GLY A 41 -1.42 -1.15 -5.21
CA GLY A 41 -0.25 -0.77 -6.04
C GLY A 41 0.99 -0.32 -5.27
N ARG A 42 0.87 -0.05 -3.97
CA ARG A 42 1.97 0.44 -3.13
C ARG A 42 3.02 -0.63 -2.89
N VAL A 43 4.29 -0.27 -3.04
CA VAL A 43 5.42 -1.14 -2.72
C VAL A 43 5.81 -0.93 -1.26
N THR A 44 5.95 -2.02 -0.51
CA THR A 44 6.44 -1.91 0.88
C THR A 44 7.95 -1.76 0.87
N ILE A 45 8.45 -0.62 1.34
CA ILE A 45 9.87 -0.37 1.55
C ILE A 45 10.19 -0.58 3.03
N MET A 46 11.05 -1.56 3.31
CA MET A 46 11.55 -1.88 4.63
C MET A 46 12.96 -1.33 4.80
N MET A 47 13.15 -0.45 5.78
CA MET A 47 14.47 0.08 6.13
C MET A 47 15.08 -0.83 7.19
N MET A 48 16.10 -1.57 6.81
CA MET A 48 16.86 -2.48 7.65
C MET A 48 18.09 -1.76 8.17
N ALA A 49 18.50 -2.06 9.39
CA ALA A 49 19.74 -1.52 9.93
C ALA A 49 20.46 -2.51 10.83
N THR A 50 21.75 -2.24 11.04
CA THR A 50 22.60 -2.95 11.99
C THR A 50 23.00 -2.00 13.11
N TRP A 51 22.75 -2.39 14.35
CA TRP A 51 23.14 -1.68 15.57
C TRP A 51 24.25 -2.43 16.30
N SER A 52 25.05 -1.68 17.06
CA SER A 52 25.96 -2.26 18.05
C SER A 52 25.25 -2.24 19.41
N CYS A 53 25.15 -3.39 20.06
CA CYS A 53 24.51 -3.46 21.37
C CYS A 53 25.23 -2.55 22.37
N PRO A 54 24.52 -1.64 23.08
CA PRO A 54 25.15 -0.71 24.02
C PRO A 54 25.76 -1.41 25.25
N SER A 55 25.26 -2.61 25.60
CA SER A 55 25.71 -3.38 26.77
C SER A 55 26.92 -4.27 26.46
N CYS A 56 26.98 -4.92 25.29
CA CYS A 56 28.00 -5.93 24.99
C CYS A 56 28.76 -5.78 23.67
N GLY A 57 28.48 -4.71 22.90
CA GLY A 57 29.15 -4.40 21.62
C GLY A 57 28.80 -5.33 20.45
N LYS A 58 27.95 -6.34 20.63
CA LYS A 58 27.58 -7.29 19.57
C LYS A 58 26.72 -6.62 18.50
N SER A 59 27.04 -6.84 17.23
CA SER A 59 26.24 -6.38 16.10
C SER A 59 24.91 -7.12 16.01
N THR A 60 23.81 -6.38 15.97
CA THR A 60 22.45 -6.90 15.83
C THR A 60 21.78 -6.22 14.65
N MET A 61 21.16 -7.01 13.77
CA MET A 61 20.40 -6.50 12.63
C MET A 61 18.90 -6.59 12.87
N GLY A 62 18.16 -5.65 12.30
CA GLY A 62 16.71 -5.59 12.47
C GLY A 62 16.04 -4.54 11.60
N LEU A 63 14.72 -4.46 11.72
CA LEU A 63 13.90 -3.49 11.01
C LEU A 63 13.92 -2.16 11.75
N LYS A 64 14.47 -1.12 11.12
CA LYS A 64 14.44 0.25 11.63
C LYS A 64 13.08 0.90 11.37
N GLY A 65 12.51 0.65 10.20
CA GLY A 65 11.21 1.18 9.82
C GLY A 65 10.61 0.46 8.61
N LYS A 66 9.31 0.67 8.40
CA LYS A 66 8.60 0.25 7.18
C LYS A 66 7.69 1.40 6.75
N TYR A 67 7.69 1.70 5.46
CA TYR A 67 6.74 2.61 4.86
C TYR A 67 6.25 2.03 3.53
N LYS A 68 5.05 2.43 3.14
CA LYS A 68 4.50 2.08 1.83
C LYS A 68 4.81 3.23 0.90
N ASP A 69 5.49 2.93 -0.19
CA ASP A 69 5.78 3.90 -1.25
C ASP A 69 4.63 3.85 -2.26
N GLU A 70 4.06 5.02 -2.55
CA GLU A 70 2.92 5.21 -3.44
C GLU A 70 3.34 5.52 -4.88
N GLY A 71 4.65 5.59 -5.17
CA GLY A 71 5.15 6.15 -6.44
C GLY A 71 5.96 5.19 -7.33
N THR A 72 6.34 4.01 -6.86
CA THR A 72 7.28 3.12 -7.58
C THR A 72 6.62 2.01 -8.40
N THR A 73 5.30 1.89 -8.38
CA THR A 73 4.52 1.04 -9.29
C THR A 73 3.36 1.88 -9.78
N GLY A 74 3.11 1.89 -11.10
CA GLY A 74 2.09 2.73 -11.74
C GLY A 74 0.68 2.60 -11.13
N PRO A 75 -0.28 3.43 -11.57
CA PRO A 75 -1.57 3.61 -10.91
C PRO A 75 -2.27 2.26 -10.67
N SER A 76 -2.76 2.07 -9.44
CA SER A 76 -3.49 0.86 -9.03
C SER A 76 -4.64 0.55 -9.98
N LYS A 77 -5.07 -0.71 -10.10
CA LYS A 77 -6.31 -1.04 -10.84
C LYS A 77 -7.49 -0.18 -10.39
N LYS A 78 -7.55 0.09 -9.09
CA LYS A 78 -8.54 0.97 -8.45
C LYS A 78 -8.44 2.42 -8.94
N GLU A 79 -7.23 2.97 -8.96
CA GLU A 79 -6.93 4.32 -9.47
C GLU A 79 -7.15 4.43 -10.96
N ARG A 80 -6.79 3.41 -11.75
CA ARG A 80 -7.07 3.36 -13.19
C ARG A 80 -8.57 3.39 -13.47
N ILE A 81 -9.38 2.67 -12.68
CA ILE A 81 -10.84 2.74 -12.77
C ILE A 81 -11.32 4.16 -12.47
N VAL A 82 -10.84 4.78 -11.38
CA VAL A 82 -11.25 6.13 -10.99
C VAL A 82 -10.80 7.16 -12.01
N GLU A 83 -9.55 7.12 -12.45
CA GLU A 83 -8.99 8.02 -13.47
C GLU A 83 -9.72 7.85 -14.80
N PHE A 84 -10.09 6.62 -15.18
CA PHE A 84 -10.91 6.38 -16.36
C PHE A 84 -12.31 6.98 -16.21
N ILE A 85 -12.94 6.87 -15.04
CA ILE A 85 -14.27 7.47 -14.76
C ILE A 85 -14.20 9.01 -14.62
N GLU A 86 -13.04 9.55 -14.24
CA GLU A 86 -12.79 10.99 -14.22
C GLU A 86 -12.51 11.56 -15.61
N LYS A 87 -11.79 10.82 -16.46
CA LYS A 87 -11.49 11.20 -17.84
C LYS A 87 -12.67 10.99 -18.79
N SER A 88 -13.50 9.98 -18.54
CA SER A 88 -14.64 9.62 -19.39
C SER A 88 -15.91 10.40 -19.03
N ASP A 89 -16.77 10.59 -20.04
CA ASP A 89 -18.01 11.39 -19.98
C ASP A 89 -19.07 10.87 -19.00
N LYS A 90 -20.14 11.65 -18.81
CA LYS A 90 -21.25 11.37 -17.88
C LYS A 90 -21.91 9.99 -18.01
N LYS A 91 -21.76 9.29 -19.15
CA LYS A 91 -22.31 7.95 -19.39
C LYS A 91 -21.24 7.04 -19.98
N ILE A 92 -20.82 6.03 -19.23
CA ILE A 92 -19.73 5.13 -19.58
C ILE A 92 -20.29 3.71 -19.72
N PRO A 93 -20.17 3.04 -20.88
CA PRO A 93 -20.58 1.65 -20.99
C PRO A 93 -19.64 0.75 -20.16
N LEU A 94 -20.22 -0.25 -19.47
CA LEU A 94 -19.44 -1.23 -18.70
C LEU A 94 -18.45 -2.00 -19.57
N THR A 95 -18.76 -2.20 -20.85
CA THR A 95 -17.93 -2.89 -21.84
C THR A 95 -16.61 -2.16 -22.10
N ASP A 96 -16.63 -0.83 -22.10
CA ASP A 96 -15.43 0.00 -22.33
C ASP A 96 -14.48 -0.10 -21.14
N ILE A 97 -15.04 -0.04 -19.92
CA ILE A 97 -14.31 -0.21 -18.66
C ILE A 97 -13.73 -1.62 -18.57
N ALA A 98 -14.50 -2.63 -18.97
CA ALA A 98 -14.07 -4.03 -19.02
C ALA A 98 -12.89 -4.24 -19.99
N ALA A 99 -12.98 -3.66 -21.18
CA ALA A 99 -11.95 -3.75 -22.21
C ALA A 99 -10.64 -3.07 -21.81
N GLU A 100 -10.71 -1.83 -21.30
CA GLU A 100 -9.52 -1.06 -20.88
C GLU A 100 -8.78 -1.72 -19.70
N LEU A 101 -9.52 -2.36 -18.80
CA LEU A 101 -8.95 -2.96 -17.59
C LEU A 101 -8.68 -4.45 -17.70
N THR A 102 -9.04 -5.07 -18.83
CA THR A 102 -8.98 -6.53 -19.02
C THR A 102 -9.70 -7.27 -17.88
N LEU A 103 -10.91 -6.82 -17.55
CA LEU A 103 -11.75 -7.38 -16.49
C LEU A 103 -13.07 -7.89 -17.08
N SER A 104 -13.64 -8.93 -16.47
CA SER A 104 -15.00 -9.40 -16.79
C SER A 104 -16.05 -8.36 -16.37
N GLU A 105 -17.11 -8.22 -17.16
CA GLU A 105 -18.22 -7.27 -16.91
C GLU A 105 -18.80 -7.43 -15.50
N GLU A 106 -18.96 -8.66 -15.02
CA GLU A 106 -19.41 -8.97 -13.65
C GLU A 106 -18.51 -8.40 -12.55
N ASN A 107 -17.18 -8.38 -12.79
CA ASN A 107 -16.22 -7.86 -11.82
C ASN A 107 -16.20 -6.33 -11.82
N VAL A 108 -16.43 -5.72 -12.98
CA VAL A 108 -16.56 -4.27 -13.13
C VAL A 108 -17.82 -3.78 -12.40
N GLU A 109 -18.95 -4.47 -12.57
CA GLU A 109 -20.20 -4.10 -11.91
C GLU A 109 -20.09 -4.18 -10.37
N LYS A 110 -19.47 -5.24 -9.85
CA LYS A 110 -19.19 -5.39 -8.41
C LYS A 110 -18.24 -4.30 -7.91
N ALA A 111 -17.21 -3.96 -8.68
CA ALA A 111 -16.27 -2.92 -8.33
C ALA A 111 -16.97 -1.56 -8.26
N LEU A 112 -17.71 -1.17 -9.32
CA LEU A 112 -18.47 0.09 -9.37
C LEU A 112 -19.50 0.20 -8.24
N ASN A 113 -20.25 -0.86 -7.95
CA ASN A 113 -21.16 -0.88 -6.80
C ASN A 113 -20.42 -0.68 -5.47
N ALA A 114 -19.26 -1.33 -5.29
CA ALA A 114 -18.44 -1.13 -4.11
C ALA A 114 -17.92 0.32 -4.01
N PHE A 115 -17.56 0.94 -5.13
CA PHE A 115 -17.08 2.32 -5.17
C PHE A 115 -18.16 3.35 -4.87
N VAL A 116 -19.37 3.19 -5.41
CA VAL A 116 -20.53 4.03 -5.09
C VAL A 116 -20.87 3.90 -3.60
N LYS A 117 -20.87 2.67 -3.07
CA LYS A 117 -21.09 2.40 -1.64
C LYS A 117 -20.00 3.01 -0.74
N MET A 118 -18.76 3.07 -1.23
CA MET A 118 -17.63 3.70 -0.55
C MET A 118 -17.60 5.23 -0.68
N LYS A 119 -18.54 5.85 -1.40
CA LYS A 119 -18.54 7.29 -1.76
C LYS A 119 -17.27 7.76 -2.46
N THR A 120 -16.59 6.85 -3.17
CA THR A 120 -15.38 7.19 -3.94
C THR A 120 -15.71 7.80 -5.30
N ILE A 121 -16.89 7.47 -5.84
CA ILE A 121 -17.44 8.02 -7.09
C ILE A 121 -18.93 8.28 -6.91
N SER A 122 -19.39 9.41 -7.46
CA SER A 122 -20.79 9.81 -7.50
C SER A 122 -21.41 9.33 -8.80
N GLY A 123 -22.30 8.34 -8.73
CA GLY A 123 -22.95 7.80 -9.92
C GLY A 123 -23.83 6.59 -9.63
N LYS A 124 -24.59 6.18 -10.64
CA LYS A 124 -25.48 5.01 -10.62
C LYS A 124 -25.21 4.13 -11.84
N ILE A 125 -25.29 2.83 -11.65
CA ILE A 125 -25.25 1.86 -12.74
C ILE A 125 -26.69 1.63 -13.18
N GLU A 126 -27.00 1.89 -14.44
CA GLU A 126 -28.32 1.69 -15.03
C GLU A 126 -28.16 1.04 -16.41
N ASP A 127 -28.82 -0.11 -16.62
CA ASP A 127 -28.91 -0.84 -17.90
C ASP A 127 -27.57 -1.05 -18.63
N GLY A 128 -26.52 -1.44 -17.91
CA GLY A 128 -25.20 -1.70 -18.52
C GLY A 128 -24.31 -0.46 -18.67
N TYR A 129 -24.75 0.70 -18.17
CA TYR A 129 -23.99 1.96 -18.20
C TYR A 129 -23.76 2.49 -16.79
N PHE A 130 -22.56 3.04 -16.55
CA PHE A 130 -22.27 3.85 -15.39
C PHE A 130 -22.59 5.33 -15.72
N ILE A 131 -23.56 5.89 -15.01
CA ILE A 131 -23.98 7.29 -15.12
C ILE A 131 -23.38 8.05 -13.95
N LYS A 132 -22.50 9.01 -14.24
CA LYS A 132 -21.87 9.88 -13.25
C LYS A 132 -22.84 10.99 -12.82
N GLU A 133 -23.04 11.14 -11.51
CA GLU A 133 -23.88 12.18 -10.88
C GLU A 133 -23.04 13.42 -10.52
#